data_AF-A0A351F9I2-F1
#
_entry.id   AF-A0A351F9I2-F1
#
_cell.length_a   1.000
_cell.length_b   1.000
_cell.length_c   1.000
_cell.angle_alpha   90.00
_cell.angle_beta   90.00
_cell.angle_gamma   90.00
#
_symmetry.space_group_name_H-M   'P 1'
#
loop_
_entity.id
_entity.type
_entity.pdbx_description
1 polymer ?
#
loop_
_entity_poly.entity_id
_entity_poly.type
_entity_poly.pdbx_seq_one_letter_code
_entity_poly.pdbx_strand_id
1 'polypeptide(L)'
;MQTALADLKTEIETSYQAKGTVTSENEDGGLIIDHFESADLYTFTPTSGDPVNFAMDLDAAKQYFSEHPDAIGTFTKLFDVHEYQIYDYTYDLVVQENSQSTSVIAAATIENAKFNYQPGDVPQATAWVSEVDADKYEIAYECWQQFENNEPVAAWYSDNGSHGSMPTITKFESGKKYVYSLMLKPKDGYSFSSETVITVNGEKVSAPFVGGSMYIPAVKTITMTTLVVIDVVEINDVTVSFKDGDKPVFTGKVPDGANYAYRCEWWELDSKTGAMSTDFGNFYENKITAFEAGKTYHYGVYVTTYGDVGNVRYVFGSDTKLKINGEFVNYTRYEGDESDGSDGTMWVITDLTMTPEASTPQKHSFADWFINLLTKVIKWIIGFIDKVC
;
A
#
# COMPACT_ATOMS: atom_id res chain seq x y z
N MET A 1 -3.84 -41.40 -47.19
CA MET A 1 -2.45 -41.53 -46.70
C MET A 1 -1.60 -40.32 -47.05
N GLN A 2 -1.30 -40.05 -48.34
CA GLN A 2 -0.49 -38.87 -48.74
C GLN A 2 -1.03 -37.54 -48.17
N THR A 3 -2.35 -37.37 -48.15
CA THR A 3 -3.00 -36.19 -47.53
C THR A 3 -2.76 -36.10 -46.02
N ALA A 4 -2.92 -37.20 -45.28
CA ALA A 4 -2.74 -37.21 -43.83
C ALA A 4 -1.29 -36.94 -43.40
N LEU A 5 -0.31 -37.43 -44.17
CA LEU A 5 1.11 -37.13 -43.95
C LEU A 5 1.42 -35.65 -44.22
N ALA A 6 0.84 -35.07 -45.27
CA ALA A 6 1.00 -33.65 -45.58
C ALA A 6 0.35 -32.75 -44.52
N ASP A 7 -0.81 -33.13 -44.00
CA ASP A 7 -1.50 -32.41 -42.92
C ASP A 7 -0.67 -32.42 -41.63
N LEU A 8 -0.14 -33.59 -41.24
CA LEU A 8 0.73 -33.73 -40.06
C LEU A 8 2.02 -32.91 -40.19
N LYS A 9 2.66 -32.96 -41.36
CA LYS A 9 3.85 -32.15 -41.65
C LYS A 9 3.54 -30.66 -41.51
N THR A 10 2.41 -30.22 -42.07
CA THR A 10 1.94 -28.82 -41.98
C THR A 10 1.69 -28.41 -40.53
N GLU A 11 1.06 -29.26 -39.73
CA GLU A 11 0.81 -29.02 -38.31
C GLU A 11 2.13 -28.82 -37.53
N ILE A 12 3.11 -29.70 -37.75
CA ILE A 12 4.42 -29.62 -37.12
C ILE A 12 5.13 -28.33 -37.54
N GLU A 13 5.23 -28.06 -38.85
CA GLU A 13 5.95 -26.90 -39.39
C GLU A 13 5.34 -25.56 -38.95
N THR A 14 4.00 -25.48 -38.83
CA THR A 14 3.29 -24.27 -38.40
C THR A 14 3.79 -23.74 -37.06
N SER A 15 4.11 -24.64 -36.11
CA SER A 15 4.60 -24.24 -34.78
C SER A 15 5.98 -23.54 -34.81
N TYR A 16 6.74 -23.69 -35.89
CA TYR A 16 8.08 -23.10 -36.05
C TYR A 16 8.12 -21.88 -36.96
N GLN A 17 7.06 -21.61 -37.73
CA GLN A 17 7.00 -20.45 -38.65
C GLN A 17 7.12 -19.10 -37.94
N ALA A 18 6.74 -19.00 -36.66
CA ALA A 18 6.93 -17.78 -35.87
C ALA A 18 8.40 -17.46 -35.56
N LYS A 19 9.29 -18.46 -35.64
CA LYS A 19 10.73 -18.32 -35.30
C LYS A 19 11.58 -17.94 -36.52
N GLY A 20 11.08 -18.09 -37.73
CA GLY A 20 11.83 -17.79 -38.94
C GLY A 20 11.34 -18.55 -40.16
N THR A 21 12.19 -18.60 -41.18
CA THR A 21 11.91 -19.37 -42.40
C THR A 21 12.13 -20.86 -42.10
N VAL A 22 11.10 -21.68 -42.34
CA VAL A 22 11.13 -23.12 -42.11
C VAL A 22 11.30 -23.85 -43.44
N THR A 23 12.26 -24.77 -43.51
CA THR A 23 12.45 -25.68 -44.64
C THR A 23 12.64 -27.11 -44.15
N SER A 24 12.14 -28.08 -44.89
CA SER A 24 12.36 -29.52 -44.65
C SER A 24 13.37 -30.09 -45.64
N GLU A 25 14.27 -30.95 -45.16
CA GLU A 25 15.27 -31.64 -45.97
C GLU A 25 15.42 -33.11 -45.55
N ASN A 26 16.15 -33.91 -46.34
CA ASN A 26 16.40 -35.33 -46.11
C ASN A 26 15.12 -36.17 -45.90
N GLU A 27 14.06 -35.87 -46.67
CA GLU A 27 12.83 -36.64 -46.61
C GLU A 27 13.06 -38.09 -47.05
N ASP A 28 12.78 -39.03 -46.15
CA ASP A 28 12.75 -40.46 -46.43
C ASP A 28 11.46 -41.06 -45.87
N GLY A 29 10.90 -42.02 -46.60
CA GLY A 29 9.60 -42.57 -46.25
C GLY A 29 9.35 -43.92 -46.90
N GLY A 30 8.95 -44.91 -46.10
CA GLY A 30 8.75 -46.28 -46.56
C GLY A 30 7.74 -47.06 -45.73
N LEU A 31 7.09 -48.03 -46.38
CA LEU A 31 6.27 -49.03 -45.72
C LEU A 31 7.19 -49.97 -44.93
N ILE A 32 7.01 -50.05 -43.62
CA ILE A 32 7.85 -50.89 -42.74
C ILE A 32 7.17 -52.22 -42.44
N ILE A 33 5.85 -52.21 -42.25
CA ILE A 33 5.07 -53.40 -41.91
C ILE A 33 3.78 -53.38 -42.73
N ASP A 34 3.53 -54.51 -43.36
CA ASP A 34 2.26 -54.87 -43.97
C ASP A 34 1.79 -56.17 -43.29
N HIS A 35 0.65 -56.10 -42.60
CA HIS A 35 0.11 -57.21 -41.85
C HIS A 35 -1.38 -57.40 -42.15
N PHE A 36 -1.73 -58.62 -42.56
CA PHE A 36 -3.11 -59.04 -42.71
C PHE A 36 -3.52 -59.88 -41.51
N GLU A 37 -4.53 -59.40 -40.77
CA GLU A 37 -5.26 -60.23 -39.81
C GLU A 37 -6.50 -60.78 -40.50
N SER A 38 -6.77 -62.07 -40.34
CA SER A 38 -7.99 -62.64 -40.89
C SER A 38 -8.63 -63.64 -39.94
N ALA A 39 -9.95 -63.72 -40.00
CA ALA A 39 -10.76 -64.61 -39.20
C ALA A 39 -11.91 -65.19 -40.01
N ASP A 40 -12.24 -66.45 -39.75
CA ASP A 40 -13.45 -67.08 -40.28
C ASP A 40 -14.56 -66.97 -39.23
N LEU A 41 -15.70 -66.41 -39.61
CA LEU A 41 -16.89 -66.29 -38.78
C LEU A 41 -17.97 -67.24 -39.30
N TYR A 42 -18.54 -68.03 -38.38
CA TYR A 42 -19.50 -69.09 -38.68
C TYR A 42 -20.86 -68.75 -38.10
N THR A 43 -21.90 -68.85 -38.91
CA THR A 43 -23.29 -68.64 -38.47
C THR A 43 -24.22 -69.60 -39.19
N PHE A 44 -25.19 -70.15 -38.47
CA PHE A 44 -26.25 -70.94 -39.05
C PHE A 44 -27.60 -70.24 -38.92
N THR A 45 -28.32 -70.10 -40.03
CA THR A 45 -29.68 -69.57 -40.04
C THR A 45 -30.66 -70.70 -40.34
N PRO A 46 -31.41 -71.21 -39.34
CA PRO A 46 -32.41 -72.25 -39.57
C PRO A 46 -33.58 -71.74 -40.42
N THR A 47 -34.31 -72.65 -41.08
CA THR A 47 -35.51 -72.30 -41.87
C THR A 47 -36.64 -71.71 -41.01
N SER A 48 -36.64 -72.00 -39.70
CA SER A 48 -37.53 -71.39 -38.70
C SER A 48 -36.78 -71.23 -37.38
N GLY A 49 -36.89 -70.07 -36.74
CA GLY A 49 -36.19 -69.72 -35.51
C GLY A 49 -35.08 -68.67 -35.72
N ASP A 50 -34.38 -68.34 -34.63
CA ASP A 50 -33.32 -67.33 -34.63
C ASP A 50 -31.98 -67.89 -35.14
N PRO A 51 -31.14 -67.07 -35.81
CA PRO A 51 -29.80 -67.49 -36.20
C PRO A 51 -28.91 -67.86 -35.01
N VAL A 52 -28.07 -68.87 -35.19
CA VAL A 52 -27.05 -69.30 -34.23
C VAL A 52 -25.69 -68.82 -34.71
N ASN A 53 -25.05 -67.95 -33.93
CA ASN A 53 -23.71 -67.42 -34.24
C ASN A 53 -22.66 -68.20 -33.45
N PHE A 54 -21.72 -68.84 -34.15
CA PHE A 54 -20.61 -69.58 -33.55
C PHE A 54 -19.32 -68.76 -33.47
N ALA A 55 -19.35 -67.50 -33.92
CA ALA A 55 -18.19 -66.64 -34.05
C ALA A 55 -17.06 -67.37 -34.78
N MET A 56 -15.86 -67.42 -34.21
CA MET A 56 -14.69 -68.07 -34.82
C MET A 56 -14.56 -69.57 -34.50
N ASP A 57 -15.50 -70.14 -33.74
CA ASP A 57 -15.41 -71.52 -33.25
C ASP A 57 -16.09 -72.50 -34.19
N LEU A 58 -15.30 -73.03 -35.13
CA LEU A 58 -15.76 -74.05 -36.06
C LEU A 58 -16.17 -75.35 -35.36
N ASP A 59 -15.55 -75.70 -34.24
CA ASP A 59 -15.84 -76.96 -33.56
C ASP A 59 -17.16 -76.86 -32.78
N ALA A 60 -17.49 -75.70 -32.22
CA ALA A 60 -18.82 -75.42 -31.70
C ALA A 60 -19.91 -75.53 -32.78
N ALA A 61 -19.64 -75.03 -34.00
CA ALA A 61 -20.55 -75.21 -35.13
C ALA A 61 -20.75 -76.69 -35.50
N LYS A 62 -19.66 -77.48 -35.57
CA LYS A 62 -19.74 -78.93 -35.84
C LYS A 62 -20.52 -79.67 -34.75
N GLN A 63 -20.26 -79.34 -33.48
CA GLN A 63 -20.96 -79.95 -32.36
C GLN A 63 -22.46 -79.65 -32.42
N TYR A 64 -22.85 -78.40 -32.71
CA TYR A 64 -24.24 -78.01 -32.86
C TYR A 64 -24.98 -78.89 -33.88
N PHE A 65 -24.42 -79.13 -35.06
CA PHE A 65 -25.05 -80.00 -36.07
C PHE A 65 -25.01 -81.49 -35.72
N SER A 66 -24.03 -81.94 -34.92
CA SER A 66 -24.04 -83.31 -34.41
C SER A 66 -25.17 -83.55 -33.42
N GLU A 67 -25.51 -82.54 -32.62
CA GLU A 67 -26.59 -82.60 -31.63
C GLU A 67 -27.98 -82.34 -32.25
N HIS A 68 -28.02 -81.64 -33.38
CA HIS A 68 -29.25 -81.29 -34.11
C HIS A 68 -29.21 -81.84 -35.56
N PRO A 69 -29.27 -83.18 -35.73
CA PRO A 69 -29.12 -83.81 -37.05
C PRO A 69 -30.28 -83.51 -38.02
N ASP A 70 -31.40 -83.00 -37.50
CA ASP A 70 -32.58 -82.59 -38.24
C ASP A 70 -32.62 -81.07 -38.55
N ALA A 71 -31.58 -80.32 -38.20
CA ALA A 71 -31.51 -78.88 -38.49
C ALA A 71 -31.46 -78.61 -40.00
N ILE A 72 -32.45 -77.88 -40.52
CA ILE A 72 -32.54 -77.45 -41.93
C ILE A 72 -32.40 -75.93 -41.99
N GLY A 73 -31.49 -75.44 -42.82
CA GLY A 73 -31.20 -74.01 -42.95
C GLY A 73 -29.95 -73.74 -43.76
N THR A 74 -29.43 -72.52 -43.67
CA THR A 74 -28.23 -72.09 -44.38
C THR A 74 -27.07 -71.93 -43.41
N PHE A 75 -25.96 -72.61 -43.68
CA PHE A 75 -24.70 -72.37 -42.99
C PHE A 75 -23.86 -71.36 -43.76
N THR A 76 -23.45 -70.29 -43.10
CA THR A 76 -22.66 -69.20 -43.67
C THR A 76 -21.29 -69.19 -43.00
N LYS A 77 -20.25 -69.16 -43.84
CA LYS A 77 -18.87 -68.88 -43.45
C LYS A 77 -18.48 -67.54 -44.06
N LEU A 78 -18.11 -66.57 -43.23
CA LEU A 78 -17.62 -65.26 -43.65
C LEU A 78 -16.13 -65.17 -43.33
N PHE A 79 -15.32 -64.86 -44.35
CA PHE A 79 -13.89 -64.59 -44.17
C PHE A 79 -13.72 -63.08 -44.01
N ASP A 80 -13.31 -62.65 -42.82
CA ASP A 80 -13.05 -61.27 -42.48
C ASP A 80 -11.55 -61.00 -42.52
N VAL A 81 -11.12 -59.91 -43.17
CA VAL A 81 -9.70 -59.56 -43.36
C VAL A 81 -9.50 -58.08 -43.07
N HIS A 82 -8.57 -57.79 -42.16
CA HIS A 82 -8.09 -56.45 -41.85
C HIS A 82 -6.65 -56.29 -42.34
N GLU A 83 -6.37 -55.21 -43.05
CA GLU A 83 -5.03 -54.82 -43.51
C GLU A 83 -4.50 -53.68 -42.65
N TYR A 84 -3.33 -53.87 -42.07
CA TYR A 84 -2.60 -52.86 -41.29
C TYR A 84 -1.32 -52.50 -42.01
N GLN A 85 -1.18 -51.22 -42.37
CA GLN A 85 0.01 -50.66 -42.98
C GLN A 85 0.68 -49.66 -42.04
N ILE A 86 1.96 -49.83 -41.76
CA ILE A 86 2.78 -48.92 -40.94
C ILE A 86 3.85 -48.30 -41.83
N TYR A 87 3.92 -46.97 -41.82
CA TYR A 87 4.91 -46.18 -42.56
C TYR A 87 5.87 -45.51 -41.59
N ASP A 88 7.18 -45.59 -41.87
CA ASP A 88 8.17 -44.70 -41.27
C ASP A 88 8.29 -43.49 -42.17
N TYR A 89 8.27 -42.30 -41.59
CA TYR A 89 8.50 -41.07 -42.32
C TYR A 89 9.40 -40.16 -41.50
N THR A 90 10.59 -39.89 -42.03
CA THR A 90 11.62 -39.10 -41.37
C THR A 90 12.03 -37.93 -42.26
N TYR A 91 12.19 -36.75 -41.66
CA TYR A 91 12.74 -35.58 -42.32
C TYR A 91 13.42 -34.68 -41.29
N ASP A 92 14.42 -33.94 -41.74
CA ASP A 92 15.07 -32.91 -40.93
C ASP A 92 14.32 -31.58 -41.09
N LEU A 93 14.07 -30.90 -39.96
CA LEU A 93 13.43 -29.58 -39.93
C LEU A 93 14.49 -28.52 -39.67
N VAL A 94 14.73 -27.66 -40.67
CA VAL A 94 15.66 -26.54 -40.59
C VAL A 94 14.90 -25.24 -40.35
N VAL A 95 15.23 -24.55 -39.25
CA VAL A 95 14.67 -23.22 -38.93
C VAL A 95 15.77 -22.19 -39.08
N GLN A 96 15.66 -21.37 -40.13
CA GLN A 96 16.52 -20.21 -40.30
C GLN A 96 15.85 -19.01 -39.60
N GLU A 97 16.37 -18.63 -38.43
CA GLU A 97 15.87 -17.47 -37.71
C GLU A 97 15.97 -16.22 -38.59
N ASN A 98 14.86 -15.49 -38.70
CA ASN A 98 14.88 -14.18 -39.35
C ASN A 98 15.71 -13.25 -38.46
N SER A 99 17.01 -13.16 -38.73
CA SER A 99 17.90 -12.19 -38.10
C SER A 99 17.49 -10.80 -38.58
N GLN A 100 16.44 -10.22 -38.01
CA GLN A 100 16.31 -8.76 -38.03
C GLN A 100 17.56 -8.22 -37.35
N SER A 101 18.27 -7.31 -38.02
CA SER A 101 19.34 -6.53 -37.38
C SER A 101 18.73 -5.74 -36.23
N THR A 102 18.79 -6.29 -35.01
CA THR A 102 18.35 -5.58 -33.82
C THR A 102 19.36 -4.50 -33.51
N SER A 103 18.90 -3.24 -33.43
CA SER A 103 19.74 -2.15 -32.97
C SER A 103 19.91 -2.26 -31.45
N VAL A 104 21.15 -2.44 -31.00
CA VAL A 104 21.45 -2.54 -29.58
C VAL A 104 21.31 -1.18 -28.92
N ILE A 105 20.52 -1.12 -27.86
CA ILE A 105 20.33 0.09 -27.04
C ILE A 105 21.60 0.32 -26.22
N ALA A 106 22.40 1.32 -26.60
CA ALA A 106 23.64 1.65 -25.89
C ALA A 106 23.40 2.31 -24.52
N ALA A 107 22.32 3.11 -24.40
CA ALA A 107 21.94 3.76 -23.16
C ALA A 107 20.42 3.81 -23.00
N ALA A 108 19.95 3.65 -21.76
CA ALA A 108 18.56 3.80 -21.36
C ALA A 108 18.45 4.84 -20.24
N THR A 109 17.70 5.92 -20.49
CA THR A 109 17.52 7.03 -19.54
C THR A 109 16.08 7.10 -19.08
N ILE A 110 15.90 7.04 -17.77
CA ILE A 110 14.61 7.14 -17.10
C ILE A 110 14.61 8.42 -16.26
N GLU A 111 13.55 9.21 -16.37
CA GLU A 111 13.40 10.46 -15.66
C GLU A 111 12.15 10.45 -14.77
N ASN A 112 12.11 11.37 -13.80
CA ASN A 112 10.99 11.62 -12.90
C ASN A 112 10.54 10.42 -12.05
N ALA A 113 11.43 9.49 -11.72
CA ALA A 113 11.15 8.47 -10.71
C ALA A 113 10.99 9.15 -9.34
N LYS A 114 9.83 9.04 -8.71
CA LYS A 114 9.53 9.70 -7.43
C LYS A 114 10.10 8.91 -6.26
N PHE A 115 10.93 9.54 -5.42
CA PHE A 115 11.55 8.90 -4.24
C PHE A 115 11.23 9.58 -2.91
N ASN A 116 10.69 10.80 -2.94
CA ASN A 116 10.47 11.65 -1.77
C ASN A 116 9.11 11.38 -1.09
N TYR A 117 8.80 10.11 -0.83
CA TYR A 117 7.57 9.71 -0.15
C TYR A 117 7.63 9.97 1.36
N GLN A 118 6.47 10.26 1.94
CA GLN A 118 6.23 10.37 3.38
C GLN A 118 5.39 9.17 3.87
N PRO A 119 5.43 8.85 5.18
CA PRO A 119 4.49 7.87 5.75
C PRO A 119 3.04 8.26 5.45
N GLY A 120 2.25 7.31 4.97
CA GLY A 120 0.86 7.51 4.55
C GLY A 120 0.67 7.76 3.05
N ASP A 121 1.73 8.17 2.33
CA ASP A 121 1.64 8.35 0.88
C ASP A 121 1.34 7.03 0.16
N VAL A 122 0.63 7.14 -0.96
CA VAL A 122 0.33 6.02 -1.85
C VAL A 122 1.43 5.92 -2.93
N PRO A 123 1.92 4.71 -3.28
CA PRO A 123 2.82 4.52 -4.42
C PRO A 123 2.22 5.07 -5.72
N GLN A 124 3.07 5.65 -6.57
CA GLN A 124 2.65 6.28 -7.83
C GLN A 124 3.64 5.95 -8.93
N ALA A 125 3.11 5.72 -10.13
CA ALA A 125 3.93 5.63 -11.34
C ALA A 125 4.18 7.04 -11.86
N THR A 126 5.44 7.46 -11.89
CA THR A 126 5.83 8.81 -12.32
C THR A 126 7.01 8.80 -13.28
N ALA A 127 7.72 7.68 -13.39
CA ALA A 127 8.89 7.56 -14.23
C ALA A 127 8.49 7.56 -15.71
N TRP A 128 9.31 8.17 -16.56
CA TRP A 128 9.11 8.17 -18.01
C TRP A 128 10.42 8.03 -18.79
N VAL A 129 10.28 7.55 -20.01
CA VAL A 129 11.36 7.46 -21.00
C VAL A 129 11.35 8.71 -21.86
N SER A 130 12.52 9.30 -22.11
CA SER A 130 12.64 10.48 -22.97
C SER A 130 12.02 10.29 -24.35
N GLU A 131 11.41 11.34 -24.91
CA GLU A 131 10.81 11.31 -26.25
C GLU A 131 11.80 10.85 -27.33
N VAL A 132 13.09 11.11 -27.15
CA VAL A 132 14.18 10.72 -28.07
C VAL A 132 14.42 9.20 -28.10
N ASP A 133 14.04 8.49 -27.03
CA ASP A 133 14.22 7.05 -26.88
C ASP A 133 12.88 6.29 -26.81
N ALA A 134 11.76 7.00 -26.86
CA ALA A 134 10.42 6.45 -26.72
C ALA A 134 10.06 5.44 -27.83
N ASP A 135 10.75 5.46 -28.97
CA ASP A 135 10.60 4.46 -30.04
C ASP A 135 11.42 3.18 -29.79
N LYS A 136 12.38 3.21 -28.85
CA LYS A 136 13.35 2.13 -28.63
C LYS A 136 12.94 1.15 -27.53
N TYR A 137 12.39 1.66 -26.44
CA TYR A 137 11.97 0.87 -25.28
C TYR A 137 10.85 1.57 -24.51
N GLU A 138 10.27 0.84 -23.56
CA GLU A 138 9.24 1.34 -22.65
C GLU A 138 9.49 0.85 -21.22
N ILE A 139 8.92 1.54 -20.24
CA ILE A 139 8.82 1.06 -18.86
C ILE A 139 7.66 0.09 -18.82
N ALA A 140 7.95 -1.20 -18.62
CA ALA A 140 6.93 -2.22 -18.44
C ALA A 140 6.23 -2.04 -17.09
N TYR A 141 7.00 -1.80 -16.02
CA TYR A 141 6.47 -1.42 -14.72
C TYR A 141 7.53 -0.76 -13.82
N GLU A 142 7.04 0.05 -12.89
CA GLU A 142 7.71 0.48 -11.68
C GLU A 142 7.31 -0.44 -10.53
N CYS A 143 8.23 -0.71 -9.61
CA CYS A 143 7.97 -1.58 -8.47
C CYS A 143 8.52 -1.00 -7.18
N TRP A 144 7.71 -1.02 -6.12
CA TRP A 144 8.14 -0.80 -4.75
C TRP A 144 8.01 -2.11 -3.96
N GLN A 145 9.02 -2.50 -3.21
CA GLN A 145 9.01 -3.68 -2.34
C GLN A 145 9.29 -3.26 -0.90
N GLN A 146 8.46 -3.70 0.05
CA GLN A 146 8.67 -3.53 1.48
C GLN A 146 9.58 -4.65 1.99
N PHE A 147 10.57 -4.29 2.81
CA PHE A 147 11.51 -5.25 3.39
C PHE A 147 11.38 -5.33 4.91
N GLU A 148 11.37 -6.56 5.42
CA GLU A 148 11.51 -6.87 6.85
C GLU A 148 12.58 -7.94 7.02
N ASN A 149 13.54 -7.73 7.92
CA ASN A 149 14.66 -8.66 8.14
C ASN A 149 15.40 -9.07 6.85
N ASN A 150 15.55 -8.13 5.92
CA ASN A 150 16.13 -8.31 4.58
C ASN A 150 15.34 -9.22 3.61
N GLU A 151 14.10 -9.58 3.94
CA GLU A 151 13.20 -10.32 3.04
C GLU A 151 12.06 -9.41 2.54
N PRO A 152 11.63 -9.53 1.27
CA PRO A 152 10.49 -8.79 0.74
C PRO A 152 9.18 -9.36 1.31
N VAL A 153 8.33 -8.52 1.90
CA VAL A 153 7.07 -8.92 2.54
C VAL A 153 5.82 -8.39 1.84
N ALA A 154 5.95 -7.34 1.04
CA ALA A 154 4.86 -6.74 0.27
C ALA A 154 5.43 -6.04 -0.96
N ALA A 155 4.64 -5.88 -2.01
CA ALA A 155 5.06 -5.19 -3.23
C ALA A 155 3.93 -4.40 -3.88
N TRP A 156 4.29 -3.35 -4.61
CA TRP A 156 3.39 -2.62 -5.50
C TRP A 156 4.01 -2.57 -6.90
N TYR A 157 3.18 -2.72 -7.93
CA TYR A 157 3.58 -2.70 -9.33
C TYR A 157 2.67 -1.75 -10.10
N SER A 158 3.23 -0.89 -10.94
CA SER A 158 2.46 0.13 -11.67
C SER A 158 1.54 -0.43 -12.76
N ASP A 159 1.85 -1.60 -13.30
CA ASP A 159 1.08 -2.23 -14.38
C ASP A 159 -0.17 -2.98 -13.87
N ASN A 160 -0.35 -3.08 -12.54
CA ASN A 160 -1.37 -3.89 -11.89
C ASN A 160 -1.39 -5.35 -12.37
N GLY A 161 -0.24 -5.84 -12.87
CA GLY A 161 -0.07 -7.20 -13.33
C GLY A 161 0.00 -8.21 -12.17
N SER A 162 -0.10 -9.49 -12.49
CA SER A 162 0.13 -10.56 -11.51
C SER A 162 1.62 -10.85 -11.39
N HIS A 163 2.24 -10.41 -10.30
CA HIS A 163 3.68 -10.55 -10.04
C HIS A 163 4.00 -11.46 -8.84
N GLY A 164 3.02 -12.27 -8.40
CA GLY A 164 3.15 -13.20 -7.29
C GLY A 164 2.03 -13.08 -6.26
N SER A 165 2.22 -13.68 -5.09
CA SER A 165 1.24 -13.74 -4.01
C SER A 165 1.50 -12.77 -2.86
N MET A 166 2.48 -11.86 -3.00
CA MET A 166 2.78 -10.89 -1.94
C MET A 166 1.60 -9.91 -1.75
N PRO A 167 1.32 -9.49 -0.51
CA PRO A 167 0.41 -8.39 -0.25
C PRO A 167 0.78 -7.13 -1.04
N THR A 168 -0.25 -6.40 -1.48
CA THR A 168 -0.05 -5.14 -2.20
C THR A 168 0.23 -3.99 -1.22
N ILE A 169 1.29 -3.22 -1.48
CA ILE A 169 1.53 -1.96 -0.75
C ILE A 169 0.47 -0.95 -1.20
N THR A 170 -0.36 -0.50 -0.26
CA THR A 170 -1.37 0.54 -0.51
C THR A 170 -0.95 1.91 0.01
N LYS A 171 -0.03 1.94 0.97
CA LYS A 171 0.59 3.15 1.53
C LYS A 171 1.97 2.83 2.07
N PHE A 172 2.85 3.82 2.10
CA PHE A 172 4.12 3.72 2.79
C PHE A 172 3.90 3.79 4.29
N GLU A 173 4.36 2.78 5.02
CA GLU A 173 4.20 2.70 6.46
C GLU A 173 5.40 3.31 7.18
N SER A 174 5.11 3.93 8.32
CA SER A 174 6.11 4.56 9.14
C SER A 174 7.19 3.57 9.63
N GLY A 175 8.45 3.99 9.60
CA GLY A 175 9.58 3.19 10.08
C GLY A 175 9.97 2.00 9.19
N LYS A 176 9.21 1.72 8.11
CA LYS A 176 9.48 0.60 7.21
C LYS A 176 10.51 0.97 6.14
N LYS A 177 11.17 -0.06 5.59
CA LYS A 177 12.16 0.06 4.51
C LYS A 177 11.54 -0.37 3.19
N TYR A 178 11.79 0.41 2.15
CA TYR A 178 11.29 0.13 0.80
C TYR A 178 12.40 0.20 -0.23
N VAL A 179 12.31 -0.67 -1.24
CA VAL A 179 13.24 -0.74 -2.35
C VAL A 179 12.48 -0.53 -3.65
N TYR A 180 12.94 0.42 -4.45
CA TYR A 180 12.42 0.73 -5.77
C TYR A 180 13.19 -0.03 -6.84
N SER A 181 12.46 -0.62 -7.79
CA SER A 181 12.99 -1.34 -8.95
C SER A 181 12.18 -1.01 -10.20
N LEU A 182 12.76 -1.26 -11.36
CA LEU A 182 12.16 -0.97 -12.68
C LEU A 182 12.27 -2.19 -13.60
N MET A 183 11.30 -2.37 -14.50
CA MET A 183 11.40 -3.28 -15.63
C MET A 183 11.26 -2.50 -16.93
N LEU A 184 12.21 -2.66 -17.83
CA LEU A 184 12.16 -2.11 -19.18
C LEU A 184 11.93 -3.22 -20.20
N LYS A 185 11.20 -2.88 -21.26
CA LYS A 185 10.96 -3.78 -22.39
C LYS A 185 11.42 -3.11 -23.68
N PRO A 186 12.27 -3.75 -24.50
CA PRO A 186 12.64 -3.19 -25.79
C PRO A 186 11.44 -3.27 -26.75
N LYS A 187 11.36 -2.30 -27.67
CA LYS A 187 10.40 -2.32 -28.77
C LYS A 187 10.96 -3.08 -29.97
N ASP A 188 10.10 -3.39 -30.94
CA ASP A 188 10.46 -4.18 -32.11
C ASP A 188 11.69 -3.62 -32.84
N GLY A 189 12.65 -4.50 -33.16
CA GLY A 189 13.91 -4.12 -33.80
C GLY A 189 14.97 -3.56 -32.85
N TYR A 190 14.70 -3.49 -31.55
CA TYR A 190 15.67 -3.09 -30.53
C TYR A 190 15.96 -4.22 -29.53
N SER A 191 17.13 -4.19 -28.92
CA SER A 191 17.51 -5.12 -27.86
C SER A 191 18.38 -4.44 -26.81
N PHE A 192 18.26 -4.91 -25.57
CA PHE A 192 19.19 -4.56 -24.50
C PHE A 192 20.40 -5.49 -24.50
N SER A 193 21.54 -5.00 -24.02
CA SER A 193 22.73 -5.82 -23.77
C SER A 193 23.22 -5.64 -22.33
N SER A 194 24.15 -6.49 -21.91
CA SER A 194 24.84 -6.33 -20.61
C SER A 194 25.70 -5.05 -20.55
N GLU A 195 25.96 -4.41 -21.69
CA GLU A 195 26.75 -3.17 -21.79
C GLU A 195 25.87 -1.92 -21.82
N THR A 196 24.53 -2.05 -21.92
CA THR A 196 23.61 -0.92 -21.90
C THR A 196 23.81 -0.09 -20.62
N VAL A 197 24.11 1.20 -20.79
CA VAL A 197 24.27 2.13 -19.67
C VAL A 197 22.90 2.65 -19.24
N ILE A 198 22.57 2.51 -17.97
CA ILE A 198 21.24 2.90 -17.47
C ILE A 198 21.38 4.04 -16.48
N THR A 199 20.55 5.06 -16.65
CA THR A 199 20.42 6.17 -15.71
C THR A 199 18.97 6.33 -15.26
N VAL A 200 18.77 6.59 -13.97
CA VAL A 200 17.47 6.93 -13.39
C VAL A 200 17.62 8.25 -12.66
N ASN A 201 16.84 9.26 -13.05
CA ASN A 201 16.97 10.65 -12.59
C ASN A 201 18.41 11.19 -12.72
N GLY A 202 19.11 10.82 -13.80
CA GLY A 202 20.50 11.21 -14.06
C GLY A 202 21.55 10.42 -13.28
N GLU A 203 21.17 9.54 -12.35
CA GLU A 203 22.11 8.68 -11.62
C GLU A 203 22.28 7.34 -12.33
N LYS A 204 23.54 6.91 -12.53
CA LYS A 204 23.84 5.60 -13.12
C LYS A 204 23.47 4.48 -12.13
N VAL A 205 22.71 3.50 -12.60
CA VAL A 205 22.31 2.32 -11.81
C VAL A 205 23.13 1.09 -12.20
N SER A 206 23.31 0.15 -11.27
CA SER A 206 24.16 -1.02 -11.45
C SER A 206 23.32 -2.30 -11.64
N ALA A 207 23.87 -3.29 -12.34
CA ALA A 207 23.40 -4.67 -12.39
C ALA A 207 22.00 -4.93 -13.00
N PRO A 208 21.75 -4.58 -14.28
CA PRO A 208 20.56 -5.06 -14.98
C PRO A 208 20.64 -6.57 -15.23
N PHE A 209 19.53 -7.28 -15.03
CA PHE A 209 19.34 -8.64 -15.55
C PHE A 209 18.75 -8.55 -16.95
N VAL A 210 19.44 -9.11 -17.95
CA VAL A 210 19.04 -9.04 -19.36
C VAL A 210 18.64 -10.42 -19.86
N GLY A 211 17.37 -10.58 -20.26
CA GLY A 211 16.79 -11.82 -20.77
C GLY A 211 15.72 -11.56 -21.83
N GLY A 212 16.00 -10.62 -22.74
CA GLY A 212 15.00 -10.02 -23.65
C GLY A 212 14.48 -8.70 -23.09
N SER A 213 13.84 -8.74 -21.91
CA SER A 213 13.56 -7.56 -21.09
C SER A 213 14.71 -7.27 -20.12
N MET A 214 14.71 -6.07 -19.55
CA MET A 214 15.73 -5.61 -18.61
C MET A 214 15.13 -5.29 -17.25
N TYR A 215 15.44 -6.11 -16.25
CA TYR A 215 15.07 -5.85 -14.86
C TYR A 215 16.20 -5.10 -14.15
N ILE A 216 15.85 -4.00 -13.50
CA ILE A 216 16.77 -3.10 -12.81
C ILE A 216 16.41 -3.12 -11.32
N PRO A 217 17.05 -4.00 -10.53
CA PRO A 217 16.78 -4.11 -9.11
C PRO A 217 17.38 -2.94 -8.33
N ALA A 218 16.74 -2.60 -7.21
CA ALA A 218 17.33 -1.78 -6.15
C ALA A 218 17.90 -0.43 -6.61
N VAL A 219 17.19 0.22 -7.54
CA VAL A 219 17.48 1.57 -8.05
C VAL A 219 17.58 2.57 -6.89
N LYS A 220 16.65 2.50 -5.93
CA LYS A 220 16.69 3.30 -4.71
C LYS A 220 16.20 2.50 -3.52
N THR A 221 16.85 2.69 -2.38
CA THR A 221 16.34 2.24 -1.08
C THR A 221 15.98 3.45 -0.24
N ILE A 222 14.79 3.45 0.35
CA ILE A 222 14.32 4.48 1.28
C ILE A 222 13.91 3.84 2.60
N THR A 223 14.04 4.59 3.69
CA THR A 223 13.51 4.23 5.00
C THR A 223 12.55 5.31 5.42
N MET A 224 11.32 4.93 5.75
CA MET A 224 10.30 5.87 6.18
C MET A 224 10.59 6.40 7.58
N THR A 225 10.31 7.69 7.78
CA THR A 225 10.39 8.30 9.10
C THR A 225 9.46 7.56 10.08
N THR A 226 9.96 7.32 11.29
CA THR A 226 9.20 6.71 12.37
C THR A 226 8.35 7.78 13.05
N LEU A 227 7.02 7.66 12.99
CA LEU A 227 6.08 8.56 13.61
C LEU A 227 5.83 8.07 15.04
N VAL A 228 6.03 8.97 16.01
CA VAL A 228 5.75 8.72 17.42
C VAL A 228 4.64 9.67 17.85
N VAL A 229 3.49 9.11 18.15
CA VAL A 229 2.33 9.87 18.63
C VAL A 229 2.58 10.29 20.07
N ILE A 230 2.38 11.57 20.36
CA ILE A 230 2.38 12.09 21.73
C ILE A 230 1.01 11.81 22.35
N ASP A 231 0.95 10.93 23.34
CA ASP A 231 -0.31 10.55 23.99
C ASP A 231 -0.89 11.65 24.86
N VAL A 232 -0.03 12.43 25.53
CA VAL A 232 -0.43 13.48 26.47
C VAL A 232 0.44 14.72 26.28
N VAL A 233 -0.22 15.84 26.04
CA VAL A 233 0.35 17.18 26.16
C VAL A 233 -0.01 17.72 27.52
N GLU A 234 0.99 18.20 28.24
CA GLU A 234 0.84 18.82 29.55
C GLU A 234 1.36 20.25 29.52
N ILE A 235 0.56 21.17 30.06
CA ILE A 235 0.90 22.57 30.30
C ILE A 235 0.71 22.84 31.79
N ASN A 236 1.80 23.21 32.46
CA ASN A 236 1.86 23.43 33.90
C ASN A 236 2.00 24.91 34.24
N ASP A 237 1.79 25.24 35.52
CA ASP A 237 1.83 26.60 36.07
C ASP A 237 0.85 27.57 35.41
N VAL A 238 -0.18 27.10 34.69
CA VAL A 238 -1.18 27.97 34.05
C VAL A 238 -1.94 28.75 35.11
N THR A 239 -2.04 30.07 34.95
CA THR A 239 -2.85 30.91 35.85
C THR A 239 -4.32 30.75 35.46
N VAL A 240 -5.10 30.03 36.29
CA VAL A 240 -6.52 29.71 36.03
C VAL A 240 -7.49 30.43 36.97
N SER A 241 -7.01 31.40 37.73
CA SER A 241 -7.82 32.16 38.69
C SER A 241 -7.52 33.64 38.60
N PHE A 242 -8.53 34.43 38.24
CA PHE A 242 -8.45 35.89 38.17
C PHE A 242 -9.68 36.53 38.84
N LYS A 243 -9.51 37.77 39.29
CA LYS A 243 -10.57 38.61 39.84
C LYS A 243 -11.00 39.67 38.84
N ASP A 244 -12.14 40.30 39.11
CA ASP A 244 -12.57 41.49 38.39
C ASP A 244 -11.48 42.58 38.40
N GLY A 245 -11.13 43.07 37.22
CA GLY A 245 -10.06 44.05 37.00
C GLY A 245 -8.65 43.47 36.86
N ASP A 246 -8.44 42.17 37.10
CA ASP A 246 -7.14 41.55 36.90
C ASP A 246 -6.78 41.50 35.42
N LYS A 247 -5.51 41.70 35.11
CA LYS A 247 -5.00 41.56 33.74
C LYS A 247 -4.72 40.08 33.44
N PRO A 248 -4.85 39.64 32.19
CA PRO A 248 -4.36 38.32 31.77
C PRO A 248 -2.89 38.15 32.14
N VAL A 249 -2.58 37.03 32.78
CA VAL A 249 -1.21 36.60 33.11
C VAL A 249 -1.02 35.21 32.51
N PHE A 250 0.09 35.05 31.80
CA PHE A 250 0.42 33.85 31.06
C PHE A 250 1.69 33.24 31.65
N THR A 251 1.53 32.08 32.26
CA THR A 251 2.56 31.39 33.06
C THR A 251 2.73 29.93 32.65
N GLY A 252 1.98 29.48 31.63
CA GLY A 252 2.02 28.12 31.13
C GLY A 252 3.43 27.69 30.70
N LYS A 253 3.81 26.47 31.06
CA LYS A 253 5.08 25.86 30.70
C LYS A 253 4.90 24.39 30.36
N VAL A 254 5.71 23.92 29.41
CA VAL A 254 5.84 22.48 29.14
C VAL A 254 6.84 21.84 30.08
N PRO A 255 6.68 20.55 30.43
CA PRO A 255 7.65 19.81 31.23
C PRO A 255 9.05 19.76 30.58
N ASP A 256 10.09 19.71 31.41
CA ASP A 256 11.46 19.51 30.93
C ASP A 256 11.59 18.19 30.16
N GLY A 257 12.20 18.25 28.97
CA GLY A 257 12.39 17.09 28.10
C GLY A 257 11.14 16.64 27.34
N ALA A 258 10.06 17.41 27.37
CA ALA A 258 8.90 17.19 26.49
C ALA A 258 9.33 17.17 25.02
N ASN A 259 8.69 16.34 24.20
CA ASN A 259 8.96 16.25 22.74
C ASN A 259 8.17 17.31 21.93
N TYR A 260 7.67 18.33 22.61
CA TYR A 260 6.90 19.42 22.05
C TYR A 260 7.25 20.73 22.76
N ALA A 261 7.05 21.83 22.05
CA ALA A 261 7.36 23.18 22.48
C ALA A 261 6.08 23.97 22.71
N TYR A 262 6.06 24.71 23.81
CA TYR A 262 5.09 25.78 24.05
C TYR A 262 5.22 26.88 22.99
N ARG A 263 4.10 27.30 22.39
CA ARG A 263 4.07 28.45 21.46
C ARG A 263 3.23 29.60 21.99
N CYS A 264 2.05 29.29 22.51
CA CYS A 264 1.14 30.30 23.02
C CYS A 264 0.08 29.70 23.92
N GLU A 265 -0.41 30.49 24.87
CA GLU A 265 -1.68 30.26 25.53
C GLU A 265 -2.54 31.54 25.43
N TRP A 266 -3.85 31.41 25.59
CA TRP A 266 -4.75 32.56 25.50
C TRP A 266 -6.02 32.37 26.32
N TRP A 267 -6.66 33.50 26.58
CA TRP A 267 -8.01 33.60 27.12
C TRP A 267 -8.91 34.27 26.10
N GLU A 268 -10.06 33.68 25.84
CA GLU A 268 -11.05 34.16 24.88
C GLU A 268 -12.40 34.39 25.55
N LEU A 269 -13.02 35.54 25.30
CA LEU A 269 -14.41 35.79 25.67
C LEU A 269 -15.37 35.33 24.56
N ASP A 270 -15.01 35.65 23.33
CA ASP A 270 -15.69 35.29 22.09
C ASP A 270 -14.68 35.33 20.93
N SER A 271 -15.09 34.88 19.74
CA SER A 271 -14.21 34.77 18.57
C SER A 271 -13.57 36.09 18.11
N LYS A 272 -14.02 37.24 18.63
CA LYS A 272 -13.49 38.57 18.31
C LYS A 272 -12.71 39.19 19.47
N THR A 273 -12.77 38.62 20.67
CA THR A 273 -12.29 39.25 21.90
C THR A 273 -11.45 38.29 22.73
N GLY A 274 -10.15 38.57 22.85
CA GLY A 274 -9.25 37.69 23.58
C GLY A 274 -7.92 38.35 23.96
N ALA A 275 -7.09 37.59 24.67
CA ALA A 275 -5.71 37.95 24.99
C ALA A 275 -4.82 36.73 24.86
N MET A 276 -3.64 36.91 24.27
CA MET A 276 -2.69 35.84 23.99
C MET A 276 -1.34 36.14 24.63
N SER A 277 -0.61 35.10 25.02
CA SER A 277 0.76 35.23 25.53
C SER A 277 1.76 35.65 24.45
N THR A 278 1.47 35.31 23.21
CA THR A 278 2.30 35.59 22.03
C THR A 278 1.48 36.36 21.02
N ASP A 279 2.01 37.49 20.53
CA ASP A 279 1.34 38.29 19.50
C ASP A 279 1.61 37.71 18.11
N PHE A 280 0.60 37.07 17.51
CA PHE A 280 0.63 36.61 16.11
C PHE A 280 0.04 37.63 15.13
N GLY A 281 -0.22 38.86 15.56
CA GLY A 281 -0.88 39.91 14.78
C GLY A 281 -2.32 40.18 15.25
N ASN A 282 -3.16 40.66 14.33
CA ASN A 282 -4.56 41.03 14.63
C ASN A 282 -5.49 39.80 14.71
N PHE A 283 -5.19 38.87 15.62
CA PHE A 283 -5.98 37.66 15.80
C PHE A 283 -7.38 37.95 16.39
N TYR A 284 -7.45 38.88 17.34
CA TYR A 284 -8.71 39.37 17.90
C TYR A 284 -8.95 40.82 17.48
N GLU A 285 -10.21 41.15 17.15
CA GLU A 285 -10.66 42.53 16.91
C GLU A 285 -10.48 43.38 18.18
N ASN A 286 -10.76 42.77 19.34
CA ASN A 286 -10.69 43.41 20.66
C ASN A 286 -9.71 42.64 21.56
N LYS A 287 -8.85 43.38 22.27
CA LYS A 287 -7.91 42.79 23.24
C LYS A 287 -8.50 42.83 24.66
N ILE A 288 -8.46 41.71 25.37
CA ILE A 288 -8.74 41.68 26.81
C ILE A 288 -7.58 42.38 27.52
N THR A 289 -7.85 43.52 28.14
CA THR A 289 -6.86 44.26 28.94
C THR A 289 -7.07 44.11 30.45
N ALA A 290 -8.28 43.71 30.85
CA ALA A 290 -8.65 43.27 32.19
C ALA A 290 -9.85 42.32 32.08
N PHE A 291 -9.96 41.37 33.01
CA PHE A 291 -11.13 40.50 33.14
C PHE A 291 -12.27 41.23 33.86
N GLU A 292 -13.51 40.94 33.46
CA GLU A 292 -14.70 41.58 34.01
C GLU A 292 -15.57 40.56 34.76
N ALA A 293 -16.14 41.01 35.88
CA ALA A 293 -17.06 40.20 36.67
C ALA A 293 -18.24 39.67 35.84
N GLY A 294 -18.55 38.37 36.01
CA GLY A 294 -19.71 37.73 35.38
C GLY A 294 -19.56 37.39 33.89
N LYS A 295 -18.39 37.66 33.27
CA LYS A 295 -18.05 37.17 31.94
C LYS A 295 -17.28 35.85 32.04
N THR A 296 -17.58 34.90 31.15
CA THR A 296 -16.89 33.62 31.10
C THR A 296 -15.83 33.65 30.01
N TYR A 297 -14.61 33.31 30.38
CA TYR A 297 -13.47 33.25 29.48
C TYR A 297 -13.02 31.81 29.32
N HIS A 298 -12.69 31.42 28.09
CA HIS A 298 -12.22 30.09 27.70
C HIS A 298 -10.72 30.10 27.55
N TYR A 299 -10.06 29.05 28.05
CA TYR A 299 -8.62 28.88 27.91
C TYR A 299 -8.29 28.10 26.65
N GLY A 300 -7.23 28.49 25.94
CA GLY A 300 -6.68 27.73 24.83
C GLY A 300 -5.15 27.71 24.83
N VAL A 301 -4.60 26.73 24.13
CA VAL A 301 -3.15 26.52 24.03
C VAL A 301 -2.72 26.05 22.65
N TYR A 302 -1.53 26.51 22.24
CA TYR A 302 -0.88 26.17 21.00
C TYR A 302 0.51 25.61 21.29
N VAL A 303 0.75 24.38 20.85
CA VAL A 303 2.03 23.69 20.93
C VAL A 303 2.42 23.11 19.57
N THR A 304 3.71 22.92 19.37
CA THR A 304 4.25 22.23 18.18
C THR A 304 5.28 21.20 18.59
N THR A 305 5.43 20.11 17.86
CA THR A 305 6.55 19.18 18.07
C THR A 305 7.87 19.79 17.58
N TYR A 306 9.00 19.16 17.93
CA TYR A 306 10.33 19.58 17.46
C TYR A 306 10.65 19.13 16.03
N GLY A 307 9.69 18.54 15.30
CA GLY A 307 9.89 18.01 13.96
C GLY A 307 10.72 16.72 13.94
N ASP A 308 11.58 16.58 12.92
CA ASP A 308 12.41 15.39 12.71
C ASP A 308 13.66 15.40 13.62
N VAL A 309 13.75 14.41 14.52
CA VAL A 309 14.91 14.13 15.36
C VAL A 309 15.51 12.79 14.93
N GLY A 310 16.53 12.85 14.07
CA GLY A 310 17.06 11.65 13.41
C GLY A 310 16.05 11.07 12.43
N ASN A 311 15.71 9.78 12.55
CA ASN A 311 14.66 9.12 11.75
C ASN A 311 13.30 9.09 12.46
N VAL A 312 13.11 9.89 13.51
CA VAL A 312 11.88 9.94 14.31
C VAL A 312 11.22 11.31 14.15
N ARG A 313 9.90 11.32 13.93
CA ARG A 313 9.06 12.52 13.96
C ARG A 313 8.01 12.35 15.03
N TYR A 314 7.92 13.32 15.93
CA TYR A 314 6.81 13.38 16.88
C TYR A 314 5.61 14.08 16.25
N VAL A 315 4.42 13.52 16.47
CA VAL A 315 3.15 14.04 15.96
C VAL A 315 2.09 14.03 17.06
N PHE A 316 1.01 14.77 16.86
CA PHE A 316 -0.19 14.65 17.68
C PHE A 316 -1.21 13.77 16.95
N GLY A 317 -1.86 12.88 17.68
CA GLY A 317 -2.89 11.98 17.14
C GLY A 317 -4.28 12.49 17.48
N SER A 318 -5.29 11.84 16.90
CA SER A 318 -6.71 12.11 17.22
C SER A 318 -7.04 11.89 18.70
N ASP A 319 -6.31 10.98 19.36
CA ASP A 319 -6.53 10.59 20.75
C ASP A 319 -5.54 11.25 21.74
N THR A 320 -4.70 12.18 21.25
CA THR A 320 -3.83 12.96 22.14
C THR A 320 -4.67 13.65 23.20
N LYS A 321 -4.25 13.59 24.46
CA LYS A 321 -4.95 14.21 25.59
C LYS A 321 -4.24 15.48 26.02
N LEU A 322 -4.98 16.42 26.57
CA LEU A 322 -4.44 17.64 27.14
C LEU A 322 -4.60 17.65 28.65
N LYS A 323 -3.53 18.00 29.36
CA LYS A 323 -3.54 18.32 30.78
C LYS A 323 -3.17 19.78 31.00
N ILE A 324 -3.96 20.44 31.83
CA ILE A 324 -3.66 21.78 32.35
C ILE A 324 -3.47 21.65 33.86
N ASN A 325 -2.30 22.06 34.37
CA ASN A 325 -1.94 21.95 35.79
C ASN A 325 -2.17 20.53 36.38
N GLY A 326 -1.86 19.50 35.60
CA GLY A 326 -2.01 18.10 35.99
C GLY A 326 -3.42 17.50 35.83
N GLU A 327 -4.43 18.31 35.52
CA GLU A 327 -5.81 17.85 35.30
C GLU A 327 -6.13 17.68 33.81
N PHE A 328 -6.80 16.59 33.45
CA PHE A 328 -7.25 16.38 32.07
C PHE A 328 -8.40 17.33 31.73
N VAL A 329 -8.29 17.99 30.58
CA VAL A 329 -9.32 18.88 30.03
C VAL A 329 -9.78 18.32 28.68
N ASN A 330 -11.04 18.58 28.33
CA ASN A 330 -11.46 18.35 26.95
C ASN A 330 -11.05 19.55 26.10
N TYR A 331 -10.85 19.29 24.82
CA TYR A 331 -10.51 20.35 23.88
C TYR A 331 -11.10 20.07 22.51
N THR A 332 -11.22 21.14 21.74
CA THR A 332 -11.51 21.10 20.31
C THR A 332 -10.41 21.84 19.57
N ARG A 333 -10.15 21.43 18.32
CA ARG A 333 -9.29 22.18 17.41
C ARG A 333 -9.85 23.59 17.24
N TYR A 334 -8.95 24.57 17.24
CA TYR A 334 -9.36 25.97 17.11
C TYR A 334 -9.95 26.24 15.72
N GLU A 335 -10.86 27.19 15.61
CA GLU A 335 -11.51 27.53 14.34
C GLU A 335 -10.46 27.99 13.30
N GLY A 336 -10.43 27.34 12.14
CA GLY A 336 -9.46 27.60 11.08
C GLY A 336 -8.17 26.78 11.18
N ASP A 337 -8.00 25.95 12.21
CA ASP A 337 -6.96 24.90 12.23
C ASP A 337 -7.41 23.73 11.34
N GLU A 338 -6.82 23.60 10.15
CA GLU A 338 -7.05 22.47 9.24
C GLU A 338 -6.18 21.24 9.59
N SER A 339 -5.29 21.36 10.59
CA SER A 339 -4.42 20.26 11.00
C SER A 339 -5.16 19.21 11.82
N ASP A 340 -4.93 17.93 11.48
CA ASP A 340 -5.29 16.78 12.30
C ASP A 340 -4.24 16.44 13.38
N GLY A 341 -3.14 17.18 13.43
CA GLY A 341 -1.99 16.99 14.31
C GLY A 341 -0.83 16.20 13.71
N SER A 342 -1.02 15.59 12.53
CA SER A 342 0.02 14.82 11.84
C SER A 342 1.19 15.68 11.33
N ASP A 343 0.95 16.98 11.16
CA ASP A 343 1.97 18.00 10.86
C ASP A 343 2.77 18.45 12.09
N GLY A 344 2.46 17.91 13.28
CA GLY A 344 3.11 18.24 14.53
C GLY A 344 2.60 19.53 15.17
N THR A 345 1.39 20.00 14.82
CA THR A 345 0.77 21.17 15.44
C THR A 345 -0.46 20.80 16.28
N MET A 346 -0.64 21.47 17.42
CA MET A 346 -1.83 21.34 18.25
C MET A 346 -2.30 22.70 18.74
N TRP A 347 -3.25 23.28 18.00
CA TRP A 347 -3.90 24.55 18.33
C TRP A 347 -5.34 24.27 18.79
N VAL A 348 -5.60 24.45 20.09
CA VAL A 348 -6.86 23.99 20.69
C VAL A 348 -7.45 24.99 21.67
N ILE A 349 -8.79 25.03 21.73
CA ILE A 349 -9.55 25.67 22.81
C ILE A 349 -10.14 24.59 23.72
N THR A 350 -10.14 24.85 25.02
CA THR A 350 -10.49 23.86 26.04
C THR A 350 -11.85 24.13 26.66
N ASP A 351 -12.38 23.14 27.38
CA ASP A 351 -13.54 23.32 28.27
C ASP A 351 -13.19 23.98 29.61
N LEU A 352 -11.90 24.27 29.85
CA LEU A 352 -11.47 25.06 31.00
C LEU A 352 -11.93 26.50 30.84
N THR A 353 -12.85 26.90 31.72
CA THR A 353 -13.39 28.25 31.76
C THR A 353 -13.14 28.92 33.08
N MET A 354 -13.11 30.25 33.06
CA MET A 354 -13.08 31.07 34.26
C MET A 354 -14.12 32.19 34.16
N THR A 355 -14.88 32.40 35.25
CA THR A 355 -15.77 33.55 35.44
C THR A 355 -15.33 34.33 36.67
N PRO A 356 -14.77 35.54 36.54
CA PRO A 356 -14.38 36.35 37.68
C PRO A 356 -15.62 36.73 38.51
N GLU A 357 -15.51 36.63 39.83
CA GLU A 357 -16.53 37.14 40.73
C GLU A 357 -16.38 38.65 40.91
N ALA A 358 -17.52 39.34 41.11
CA ALA A 358 -17.51 40.75 41.45
C ALA A 358 -16.69 40.95 42.73
N SER A 359 -15.71 41.86 42.68
CA SER A 359 -15.00 42.26 43.87
C SER A 359 -16.01 42.81 44.87
N THR A 360 -16.31 42.06 45.92
CA THR A 360 -17.13 42.60 47.01
C THR A 360 -16.29 43.71 47.63
N PRO A 361 -16.75 44.98 47.65
CA PRO A 361 -16.03 45.99 48.37
C PRO A 361 -16.00 45.52 49.83
N GLN A 362 -14.81 45.28 50.39
CA GLN A 362 -14.68 45.21 51.84
C GLN A 362 -15.15 46.56 52.38
N LYS A 363 -16.43 46.64 52.76
CA LYS A 363 -16.93 47.70 53.62
C LYS A 363 -16.25 47.52 54.96
N HIS A 364 -15.04 48.03 55.11
CA HIS A 364 -14.64 48.54 56.41
C HIS A 364 -15.55 49.72 56.69
N SER A 365 -16.65 49.45 57.41
CA SER A 365 -17.53 50.51 57.87
C SER A 365 -16.71 51.45 58.74
N PHE A 366 -16.84 52.76 58.51
CA PHE A 366 -16.32 53.79 59.42
C PHE A 366 -16.78 53.51 60.88
N ALA A 367 -17.94 52.85 61.05
CA ALA A 367 -18.42 52.40 62.35
C ALA A 367 -17.51 51.35 63.01
N ASP A 368 -16.94 50.40 62.27
CA ASP A 368 -16.05 49.36 62.85
C ASP A 368 -14.71 49.95 63.28
N TRP A 369 -14.19 50.92 62.52
CA TRP A 369 -13.01 51.70 62.90
C TRP A 369 -13.29 52.56 64.13
N PHE A 370 -14.43 53.25 64.16
CA PHE A 370 -14.83 54.13 65.27
C PHE A 370 -15.10 53.33 66.55
N ILE A 371 -15.78 52.18 66.47
CA ILE A 371 -16.03 51.29 67.62
C ILE A 371 -14.70 50.74 68.18
N ASN A 372 -13.77 50.32 67.32
CA ASN A 372 -12.45 49.87 67.79
C ASN A 372 -11.64 50.98 68.46
N LEU A 373 -11.69 52.20 67.93
CA LEU A 373 -11.03 53.36 68.53
C LEU A 373 -11.65 53.69 69.89
N LEU A 374 -12.98 53.76 69.98
CA LEU A 374 -13.70 54.03 71.23
C LEU A 374 -13.40 52.98 72.29
N THR A 375 -13.36 51.70 71.90
CA THR A 375 -13.06 50.57 72.81
C THR A 375 -11.63 50.66 73.35
N LYS A 376 -10.65 51.08 72.53
CA LYS A 376 -9.27 51.29 72.96
C LYS A 376 -9.15 52.48 73.92
N VAL A 377 -9.85 53.57 73.66
CA VAL A 377 -9.87 54.77 74.53
C VAL A 377 -10.51 54.43 75.88
N ILE A 378 -11.64 53.72 75.90
CA ILE A 378 -12.31 53.29 77.14
C ILE A 378 -11.39 52.38 77.96
N LYS A 379 -10.74 51.39 77.34
CA LYS A 379 -9.77 50.53 78.04
C LYS A 379 -8.60 51.30 78.61
N TRP A 380 -8.11 52.32 77.90
CA TRP A 380 -7.04 53.18 78.38
C TRP A 380 -7.48 54.04 79.57
N ILE A 381 -8.69 54.61 79.52
CA ILE A 381 -9.27 55.39 80.63
C ILE A 381 -9.46 54.51 81.87
N ILE A 382 -10.03 53.30 81.73
CA ILE A 382 -10.20 52.36 82.85
C ILE A 382 -8.85 52.00 83.46
N GLY A 383 -7.85 51.64 82.64
CA GLY A 383 -6.52 51.31 83.14
C GLY A 383 -5.74 52.50 83.72
N PHE A 384 -6.11 53.73 83.39
CA PHE A 384 -5.56 54.94 83.99
C PHE A 384 -6.20 55.23 85.36
N ILE A 385 -7.53 55.06 85.48
CA ILE A 385 -8.26 55.23 86.74
C ILE A 385 -7.79 54.19 87.78
N ASP A 386 -7.63 52.92 87.39
CA ASP A 386 -7.12 51.84 88.26
C ASP A 386 -5.67 52.06 88.76
N LYS A 387 -4.93 53.01 88.18
CA LYS A 387 -3.55 53.34 88.61
C LYS A 387 -3.45 54.62 89.44
N VAL A 388 -4.52 55.42 89.50
CA VAL A 388 -4.51 56.76 90.11
C VAL A 388 -5.45 56.85 91.33
N CYS A 389 -6.39 55.91 91.48
CA CYS A 389 -7.16 55.66 92.71
C CYS A 389 -6.69 54.36 93.37
#